data_AF-L0R4F3-F1
#
_entry.id   AF-L0R4F3-F1
#
_cell.length_a   1.000
_cell.length_b   1.000
_cell.length_c   1.000
_cell.angle_alpha   90.00
_cell.angle_beta   90.00
_cell.angle_gamma   90.00
#
_symmetry.space_group_name_H-M   'P 1'
#
loop_
_entity.id
_entity.type
_entity.pdbx_description
1 polymer ?
#
loop_
_entity_poly.entity_id
_entity_poly.type
_entity_poly.pdbx_seq_one_letter_code
_entity_poly.pdbx_strand_id
1 'polypeptide(L)'
;MKHSATDLDPRVILRTIESAISELGTFSTALILQDTVSKITGDSEAFDLAETLSETFPMYGELIATGNDPDDIKNFIKENTKYLAETLKGFTSIVVVGIEAVILDQLARHLPDSIIYIVPHTGNMDAERVLSNFPANVRLIDLRDLMPLGGVRSVLISYIFCPMGDDSFVYPVTFRAVGPDIRSAYNQIIGLNMLSGYQRYLSDMAPLYSTSRFFTTQFRMV
;
A
#
# COMPACT_ATOMS: atom_id res chain seq x y z
N MET A 1 8.27 -24.96 -25.10
CA MET A 1 7.67 -25.53 -23.88
C MET A 1 6.90 -24.41 -23.20
N LYS A 2 5.58 -24.47 -23.16
CA LYS A 2 4.79 -23.61 -22.27
C LYS A 2 4.89 -24.24 -20.89
N HIS A 3 5.63 -23.63 -19.98
CA HIS A 3 5.51 -23.95 -18.56
C HIS A 3 4.20 -23.34 -18.10
N SER A 4 3.29 -24.17 -17.58
CA SER A 4 2.07 -23.67 -16.99
C SER A 4 2.45 -22.93 -15.70
N ALA A 5 1.85 -21.76 -15.42
CA ALA A 5 2.06 -21.07 -14.14
C ALA A 5 1.69 -21.95 -12.93
N THR A 6 0.90 -23.01 -13.16
CA THR A 6 0.50 -24.02 -12.17
C THR A 6 1.53 -25.13 -11.90
N ASP A 7 2.64 -25.22 -12.64
CA ASP A 7 3.70 -26.24 -12.44
C ASP A 7 4.71 -25.87 -11.34
N LEU A 8 4.63 -24.65 -10.79
CA LEU A 8 5.53 -24.13 -9.75
C LEU A 8 5.02 -24.51 -8.36
N ASP A 9 5.92 -24.89 -7.44
CA ASP A 9 5.57 -25.15 -6.03
C ASP A 9 4.90 -23.92 -5.41
N PRO A 10 3.63 -24.00 -5.00
CA PRO A 10 2.89 -22.86 -4.44
C PRO A 10 3.62 -22.20 -3.26
N ARG A 11 4.41 -22.97 -2.49
CA ARG A 11 5.18 -22.43 -1.36
C ARG A 11 6.29 -21.49 -1.80
N VAL A 12 6.90 -21.74 -2.96
CA VAL A 12 7.96 -20.89 -3.52
C VAL A 12 7.37 -19.59 -4.06
N ILE A 13 6.22 -19.68 -4.72
CA ILE A 13 5.47 -18.50 -5.19
C ILE A 13 5.10 -17.62 -3.99
N LEU A 14 4.52 -18.21 -2.94
CA LEU A 14 4.11 -17.46 -1.75
C LEU A 14 5.26 -16.74 -1.06
N ARG A 15 6.41 -17.39 -0.88
CA ARG A 15 7.61 -16.73 -0.31
C ARG A 15 8.10 -15.56 -1.16
N THR A 16 8.00 -15.70 -2.48
CA THR A 16 8.38 -14.62 -3.42
C THR A 16 7.41 -13.45 -3.30
N ILE A 17 6.10 -13.74 -3.20
CA ILE A 17 5.06 -12.74 -2.96
C ILE A 17 5.28 -12.04 -1.61
N GLU A 18 5.51 -12.77 -0.52
CA GLU A 18 5.78 -12.21 0.81
C GLU A 18 6.99 -11.26 0.79
N SER A 19 8.08 -11.67 0.13
CA SER A 19 9.26 -10.82 -0.06
C SER A 19 8.91 -9.56 -0.85
N ALA A 20 8.15 -9.68 -1.95
CA ALA A 20 7.73 -8.54 -2.74
C ALA A 20 6.82 -7.59 -1.97
N ILE A 21 5.84 -8.11 -1.20
CA ILE A 21 4.96 -7.32 -0.33
C ILE A 21 5.79 -6.51 0.66
N SER A 22 6.79 -7.12 1.28
CA SER A 22 7.62 -6.45 2.30
C SER A 22 8.36 -5.23 1.75
N GLU A 23 8.65 -5.19 0.45
CA GLU A 23 9.48 -4.16 -0.18
C GLU A 23 8.70 -3.18 -1.05
N LEU A 24 7.63 -3.66 -1.69
CA LEU A 24 6.85 -2.91 -2.66
C LEU A 24 5.49 -2.49 -2.09
N GLY A 25 4.99 -3.22 -1.10
CA GLY A 25 3.61 -3.11 -0.66
C GLY A 25 2.69 -4.13 -1.33
N THR A 26 1.56 -4.35 -0.68
CA THR A 26 0.55 -5.34 -1.08
C THR A 26 -0.06 -5.03 -2.43
N PHE A 27 -0.54 -3.81 -2.64
CA PHE A 27 -1.21 -3.42 -3.87
C PHE A 27 -0.22 -3.36 -5.04
N SER A 28 0.96 -2.78 -4.81
CA SER A 28 2.02 -2.70 -5.81
C SER A 28 2.48 -4.09 -6.26
N THR A 29 2.58 -5.05 -5.34
CA THR A 29 2.90 -6.45 -5.67
C THR A 29 1.81 -7.10 -6.51
N ALA A 30 0.54 -6.87 -6.20
CA ALA A 30 -0.58 -7.43 -6.96
C ALA A 30 -0.61 -6.91 -8.41
N LEU A 31 -0.35 -5.62 -8.62
CA LEU A 31 -0.25 -5.03 -9.96
C LEU A 31 0.88 -5.65 -10.78
N ILE A 32 2.06 -5.83 -10.18
CA ILE A 32 3.21 -6.45 -10.86
C ILE A 32 2.89 -7.90 -11.20
N LEU A 33 2.27 -8.64 -10.28
CA LEU A 33 1.87 -10.02 -10.52
C LEU A 33 0.86 -10.11 -11.67
N GLN A 34 -0.16 -9.24 -11.70
CA GLN A 34 -1.13 -9.18 -12.79
C GLN A 34 -0.45 -8.90 -14.13
N ASP A 35 0.33 -7.81 -14.22
CA ASP A 35 1.02 -7.41 -15.45
C ASP A 35 1.97 -8.51 -15.94
N THR A 36 2.68 -9.19 -15.02
CA THR A 36 3.60 -10.28 -15.36
C THR A 36 2.86 -11.51 -15.87
N VAL A 37 1.81 -11.95 -15.17
CA VAL A 37 1.07 -13.18 -15.51
C VAL A 37 0.30 -12.96 -16.82
N SER A 38 -0.47 -11.87 -16.95
CA SER A 38 -1.20 -11.56 -18.20
C SER A 38 -0.27 -11.52 -19.43
N LYS A 39 0.97 -11.03 -19.30
CA LYS A 39 1.95 -11.02 -20.41
C LYS A 39 2.51 -12.39 -20.77
N ILE A 40 2.64 -13.31 -19.82
CA ILE A 40 3.27 -14.62 -20.03
C ILE A 40 2.23 -15.65 -20.48
N THR A 41 1.07 -15.64 -19.82
CA THR A 41 0.08 -16.73 -19.90
C THR A 41 -1.24 -16.30 -20.52
N GLY A 42 -1.52 -14.99 -20.59
CA GLY A 42 -2.83 -14.45 -20.95
C GLY A 42 -3.82 -14.43 -19.77
N ASP A 43 -4.98 -13.82 -19.99
CA ASP A 43 -5.88 -13.41 -18.91
C ASP A 43 -6.65 -14.58 -18.24
N SER A 44 -6.92 -15.69 -18.94
CA SER A 44 -7.62 -16.82 -18.31
C SER A 44 -6.76 -17.52 -17.26
N GLU A 45 -5.47 -17.66 -17.52
CA GLU A 45 -4.52 -18.27 -16.59
C GLU A 45 -4.22 -17.33 -15.39
N ALA A 46 -4.34 -16.00 -15.58
CA ALA A 46 -4.30 -15.03 -14.48
C ALA A 46 -5.50 -15.20 -13.53
N PHE A 47 -6.68 -15.49 -14.07
CA PHE A 47 -7.87 -15.78 -13.27
C PHE A 47 -7.71 -17.06 -12.46
N ASP A 48 -7.24 -18.15 -13.07
CA ASP A 48 -7.01 -19.43 -12.37
C ASP A 48 -5.98 -19.29 -11.23
N LEU A 49 -4.91 -18.51 -11.47
CA LEU A 49 -3.92 -18.20 -10.45
C LEU A 49 -4.53 -17.34 -9.33
N ALA A 50 -5.37 -16.38 -9.67
CA ALA A 50 -6.06 -15.54 -8.70
C ALA A 50 -7.02 -16.35 -7.81
N GLU A 51 -7.76 -17.30 -8.36
CA GLU A 51 -8.58 -18.23 -7.57
C GLU A 51 -7.71 -19.03 -6.61
N THR A 52 -6.58 -19.56 -7.09
CA THR A 52 -5.63 -20.36 -6.29
C THR A 52 -5.02 -19.55 -5.15
N LEU A 53 -4.64 -18.30 -5.41
CA LEU A 53 -3.98 -17.44 -4.43
C LEU A 53 -4.96 -16.64 -3.56
N SER A 54 -6.25 -16.63 -3.88
CA SER A 54 -7.26 -15.76 -3.24
C SER A 54 -7.31 -15.86 -1.71
N GLU A 55 -6.99 -17.03 -1.14
CA GLU A 55 -6.97 -17.22 0.31
C GLU A 55 -5.73 -16.62 0.99
N THR A 56 -4.60 -16.62 0.29
CA THR A 56 -3.29 -16.21 0.83
C THR A 56 -2.85 -14.82 0.36
N PHE A 57 -3.35 -14.38 -0.80
CA PHE A 57 -3.10 -13.07 -1.39
C PHE A 57 -4.37 -12.48 -2.04
N PRO A 58 -5.37 -12.11 -1.22
CA PRO A 58 -6.69 -11.70 -1.71
C PRO A 58 -6.65 -10.43 -2.57
N MET A 59 -5.69 -9.53 -2.33
CA MET A 59 -5.50 -8.31 -3.13
C MET A 59 -5.39 -8.63 -4.63
N TYR A 60 -4.70 -9.72 -4.97
CA TYR A 60 -4.59 -10.16 -6.35
C TYR A 60 -5.93 -10.65 -6.91
N GLY A 61 -6.67 -11.43 -6.12
CA GLY A 61 -8.02 -11.87 -6.46
C GLY A 61 -8.99 -10.71 -6.72
N GLU A 62 -8.98 -9.71 -5.85
CA GLU A 62 -9.82 -8.52 -5.96
C GLU A 62 -9.46 -7.69 -7.20
N LEU A 63 -8.16 -7.47 -7.45
CA LEU A 63 -7.69 -6.77 -8.64
C LEU A 63 -8.18 -7.43 -9.93
N ILE A 64 -8.09 -8.77 -10.01
CA ILE A 64 -8.60 -9.54 -11.15
C ILE A 64 -10.14 -9.49 -11.22
N ALA A 65 -10.85 -9.63 -10.09
CA ALA A 65 -12.31 -9.61 -10.04
C ALA A 65 -12.92 -8.27 -10.48
N THR A 66 -12.21 -7.15 -10.26
CA THR A 66 -12.65 -5.84 -10.75
C THR A 66 -12.56 -5.70 -12.27
N GLY A 67 -11.85 -6.61 -12.96
CA GLY A 67 -11.80 -6.67 -14.42
C GLY A 67 -11.17 -5.44 -15.08
N ASN A 68 -10.44 -4.63 -14.31
CA ASN A 68 -9.84 -3.41 -14.82
C ASN A 68 -8.61 -3.74 -15.68
N ASP A 69 -8.50 -3.04 -16.80
CA ASP A 69 -7.30 -3.09 -17.64
C ASP A 69 -6.09 -2.56 -16.85
N PRO A 70 -4.92 -3.23 -16.90
CA PRO A 70 -3.73 -2.78 -16.18
C PRO A 70 -3.30 -1.34 -16.51
N ASP A 71 -3.53 -0.85 -17.73
CA ASP A 71 -3.19 0.51 -18.11
C ASP A 71 -4.23 1.53 -17.59
N ASP A 72 -5.50 1.14 -17.49
CA ASP A 72 -6.53 1.95 -16.82
C ASP A 72 -6.19 2.13 -15.33
N ILE A 73 -5.77 1.06 -14.66
CA ILE A 73 -5.33 1.13 -13.25
C ILE A 73 -4.11 2.04 -13.09
N LYS A 74 -3.10 1.91 -13.97
CA LYS A 74 -1.92 2.79 -13.94
C LYS A 74 -2.30 4.27 -14.12
N ASN A 75 -3.19 4.56 -15.06
CA ASN A 75 -3.68 5.92 -15.30
C ASN A 75 -4.44 6.45 -14.09
N PHE A 76 -5.32 5.64 -13.51
CA PHE A 76 -6.07 6.01 -12.31
C PHE A 76 -5.15 6.31 -11.13
N ILE A 77 -4.16 5.44 -10.85
CA ILE A 77 -3.18 5.67 -9.78
C ILE A 77 -2.44 6.99 -10.00
N LYS A 78 -2.03 7.26 -11.24
CA LYS A 78 -1.32 8.49 -11.60
C LYS A 78 -2.17 9.73 -11.34
N GLU A 79 -3.43 9.73 -11.76
CA GLU A 79 -4.34 10.86 -11.56
C GLU A 79 -4.65 11.09 -10.07
N ASN A 80 -4.93 10.02 -9.33
CA ASN A 80 -5.26 10.12 -7.91
C ASN A 80 -4.04 10.46 -7.06
N THR A 81 -2.85 9.96 -7.41
CA THR A 81 -1.60 10.36 -6.74
C THR A 81 -1.29 11.83 -7.00
N LYS A 82 -1.56 12.34 -8.20
CA LYS A 82 -1.44 13.77 -8.50
C LYS A 82 -2.42 14.60 -7.66
N TYR A 83 -3.67 14.16 -7.54
CA TYR A 83 -4.66 14.83 -6.69
C TYR A 83 -4.27 14.82 -5.21
N LEU A 84 -3.78 13.68 -4.71
CA LEU A 84 -3.23 13.56 -3.37
C LEU A 84 -2.06 14.53 -3.19
N ALA A 85 -1.11 14.57 -4.12
CA ALA A 85 0.03 15.47 -4.05
C ALA A 85 -0.38 16.96 -3.97
N GLU A 86 -1.37 17.38 -4.77
CA GLU A 86 -1.88 18.76 -4.66
C GLU A 86 -2.51 19.04 -3.29
N THR A 87 -3.18 18.05 -2.69
CA THR A 87 -3.67 18.18 -1.31
C THR A 87 -2.54 18.28 -0.29
N LEU A 88 -1.40 17.63 -0.56
CA LEU A 88 -0.26 17.57 0.35
C LEU A 88 0.75 18.71 0.20
N LYS A 89 0.61 19.57 -0.80
CA LYS A 89 1.59 20.61 -1.20
C LYS A 89 1.98 21.61 -0.10
N GLY A 90 1.19 21.73 0.97
CA GLY A 90 1.49 22.58 2.12
C GLY A 90 2.31 21.93 3.23
N PHE A 91 2.39 20.60 3.25
CA PHE A 91 3.01 19.82 4.32
C PHE A 91 4.52 19.63 4.07
N THR A 92 5.33 19.84 5.10
CA THR A 92 6.79 19.66 5.04
C THR A 92 7.24 18.30 5.57
N SER A 93 6.44 17.71 6.46
CA SER A 93 6.68 16.40 7.06
C SER A 93 5.52 15.48 6.69
N ILE A 94 5.76 14.52 5.81
CA ILE A 94 4.76 13.55 5.36
C ILE A 94 5.19 12.19 5.87
N VAL A 95 4.49 11.67 6.86
CA VAL A 95 4.73 10.32 7.37
C VAL A 95 3.81 9.35 6.64
N VAL A 96 4.35 8.27 6.12
CA VAL A 96 3.63 7.17 5.48
C VAL A 96 3.85 5.90 6.29
N VAL A 97 2.77 5.28 6.74
CA VAL A 97 2.79 4.03 7.50
C VAL A 97 2.58 2.87 6.53
N GLY A 98 3.61 2.05 6.38
CA GLY A 98 3.73 1.04 5.34
C GLY A 98 4.27 1.61 4.02
N ILE A 99 4.21 0.80 2.98
CA ILE A 99 4.71 1.16 1.65
C ILE A 99 3.72 0.67 0.60
N GLU A 100 3.50 1.51 -0.41
CA GLU A 100 2.97 1.13 -1.71
C GLU A 100 3.79 1.86 -2.76
N ALA A 101 4.79 1.18 -3.31
CA ALA A 101 5.84 1.76 -4.15
C ALA A 101 5.27 2.53 -5.33
N VAL A 102 4.21 2.01 -5.97
CA VAL A 102 3.58 2.65 -7.14
C VAL A 102 3.00 4.03 -6.82
N ILE A 103 2.54 4.24 -5.58
CA ILE A 103 2.01 5.53 -5.10
C ILE A 103 3.16 6.39 -4.56
N LEU A 104 4.00 5.80 -3.71
CA LEU A 104 5.01 6.53 -2.96
C LEU A 104 6.07 7.16 -3.87
N ASP A 105 6.48 6.45 -4.92
CA ASP A 105 7.46 6.95 -5.90
C ASP A 105 6.91 8.17 -6.66
N GLN A 106 5.65 8.10 -7.09
CA GLN A 106 4.97 9.22 -7.75
C GLN A 106 4.75 10.40 -6.80
N LEU A 107 4.34 10.12 -5.56
CA LEU A 107 4.11 11.14 -4.54
C LEU A 107 5.40 11.90 -4.21
N ALA A 108 6.51 11.19 -4.02
CA ALA A 108 7.82 11.78 -3.74
C ALA A 108 8.30 12.70 -4.87
N ARG A 109 8.05 12.33 -6.13
CA ARG A 109 8.39 13.16 -7.30
C ARG A 109 7.52 14.41 -7.41
N HIS A 110 6.26 14.35 -6.98
CA HIS A 110 5.36 15.50 -7.00
C HIS A 110 5.57 16.46 -5.83
N LEU A 111 6.26 16.02 -4.76
CA LEU A 111 6.47 16.79 -3.54
C LEU A 111 7.97 16.91 -3.20
N PRO A 112 8.80 17.50 -4.08
CA PRO A 112 10.25 17.55 -3.89
C PRO A 112 10.67 18.38 -2.66
N ASP A 113 9.84 19.33 -2.24
CA ASP A 113 10.09 20.21 -1.08
C ASP A 113 9.62 19.61 0.25
N SER A 114 8.88 18.50 0.21
CA SER A 114 8.43 17.77 1.40
C SER A 114 9.38 16.62 1.69
N ILE A 115 9.63 16.36 2.97
CA ILE A 115 10.32 15.13 3.39
C ILE A 115 9.26 14.07 3.65
N ILE A 116 9.43 12.92 3.01
CA ILE A 116 8.55 11.76 3.17
C ILE A 116 9.25 10.74 4.04
N TYR A 117 8.66 10.42 5.18
CA TYR A 117 9.16 9.43 6.13
C TYR A 117 8.31 8.17 6.05
N ILE A 118 8.94 7.03 5.81
CA ILE A 118 8.30 5.72 5.77
C ILE A 118 8.50 5.04 7.12
N VAL A 119 7.40 4.61 7.73
CA VAL A 119 7.42 3.63 8.81
C VAL A 119 7.22 2.25 8.18
N PRO A 120 8.19 1.32 8.24
CA PRO A 120 8.04 -0.01 7.69
C PRO A 120 6.84 -0.76 8.28
N HIS A 121 6.13 -1.52 7.44
CA HIS A 121 5.01 -2.36 7.89
C HIS A 121 5.44 -3.79 8.27
N THR A 122 6.66 -4.19 7.92
CA THR A 122 7.26 -5.48 8.30
C THR A 122 8.67 -5.28 8.85
N GLY A 123 9.15 -6.25 9.64
CA GLY A 123 10.51 -6.25 10.19
C GLY A 123 11.59 -6.79 9.26
N ASN A 124 11.21 -7.40 8.13
CA ASN A 124 12.12 -8.10 7.22
C ASN A 124 12.50 -7.29 5.97
N MET A 125 12.09 -6.03 5.89
CA MET A 125 12.34 -5.18 4.73
C MET A 125 13.82 -4.79 4.63
N ASP A 126 14.44 -5.03 3.48
CA ASP A 126 15.79 -4.51 3.16
C ASP A 126 15.72 -3.00 2.92
N ALA A 127 15.91 -2.23 3.99
CA ALA A 127 15.77 -0.78 3.98
C ALA A 127 16.69 -0.09 2.97
N GLU A 128 17.94 -0.53 2.84
CA GLU A 128 18.91 0.09 1.93
C GLU A 128 18.49 -0.12 0.47
N ARG A 129 18.10 -1.36 0.14
CA ARG A 129 17.60 -1.70 -1.20
C ARG A 129 16.33 -0.93 -1.53
N VAL A 130 15.35 -0.89 -0.62
CA VAL A 130 14.09 -0.17 -0.84
C VAL A 130 14.35 1.33 -1.06
N LEU A 131 15.12 1.98 -0.17
CA LEU A 131 15.40 3.42 -0.28
C LEU A 131 16.17 3.79 -1.54
N SER A 132 17.02 2.91 -2.07
CA SER A 132 17.76 3.17 -3.32
C SER A 132 16.86 3.39 -4.55
N ASN A 133 15.59 2.97 -4.48
CA ASN A 133 14.60 3.11 -5.56
C ASN A 133 13.77 4.40 -5.46
N PHE A 134 13.92 5.17 -4.38
CA PHE A 134 13.12 6.38 -4.15
C PHE A 134 13.93 7.67 -4.32
N PRO A 135 13.25 8.80 -4.61
CA PRO A 135 13.91 10.10 -4.64
C PRO A 135 14.55 10.47 -3.30
N ALA A 136 15.52 11.38 -3.35
CA ALA A 136 16.34 11.75 -2.20
C ALA A 136 15.59 12.50 -1.08
N ASN A 137 14.28 12.75 -1.18
CA ASN A 137 13.44 13.30 -0.11
C ASN A 137 12.70 12.21 0.69
N VAL A 138 12.90 10.92 0.36
CA VAL A 138 12.31 9.79 1.07
C VAL A 138 13.27 9.24 2.13
N ARG A 139 12.77 8.98 3.33
CA ARG A 139 13.53 8.51 4.49
C ARG A 139 12.79 7.36 5.17
N LEU A 140 13.51 6.47 5.81
CA LEU A 140 12.94 5.42 6.65
C LEU A 140 13.13 5.79 8.12
N ILE A 141 12.11 5.58 8.93
CA ILE A 141 12.10 5.88 10.36
C ILE A 141 11.49 4.75 11.17
N ASP A 142 11.76 4.75 12.48
CA ASP A 142 11.09 3.88 13.43
C ASP A 142 9.78 4.53 13.94
N LEU A 143 8.85 3.71 14.44
CA LEU A 143 7.66 4.19 15.14
C LEU A 143 7.96 5.19 16.26
N ARG A 144 9.10 5.03 16.94
CA ARG A 144 9.55 5.91 18.04
C ARG A 144 9.84 7.33 17.59
N ASP A 145 10.15 7.52 16.31
CA ASP A 145 10.50 8.82 15.73
C ASP A 145 9.27 9.59 15.22
N LEU A 146 8.06 9.04 15.37
CA LEU A 146 6.84 9.67 14.89
C LEU A 146 6.48 10.95 15.63
N MET A 147 6.64 10.98 16.95
CA MET A 147 6.18 12.11 17.77
C MET A 147 6.90 13.42 17.43
N PRO A 148 8.25 13.45 17.30
CA PRO A 148 8.97 14.66 16.91
C PRO A 148 8.63 15.23 15.52
N LEU A 149 8.04 14.41 14.64
CA LEU A 149 7.70 14.79 13.27
C LEU A 149 6.31 15.43 13.14
N GLY A 150 5.53 15.46 14.23
CA GLY A 150 4.23 16.14 14.32
C GLY A 150 4.35 17.67 14.28
N GLY A 151 3.21 18.33 14.05
CA GLY A 151 3.08 19.79 14.00
C GLY A 151 2.12 20.28 12.92
N VAL A 152 2.00 21.60 12.81
CA VAL A 152 1.03 22.28 11.92
C VAL A 152 1.22 22.01 10.42
N ARG A 153 2.43 21.60 10.00
CA ARG A 153 2.74 21.23 8.61
C ARG A 153 3.10 19.74 8.46
N SER A 154 2.55 18.91 9.34
CA SER A 154 2.73 17.46 9.32
C SER A 154 1.45 16.71 8.92
N VAL A 155 1.61 15.62 8.18
CA VAL A 155 0.52 14.72 7.80
C VAL A 155 0.97 13.27 7.98
N LEU A 156 0.07 12.42 8.47
CA LEU A 156 0.28 10.99 8.56
C LEU A 156 -0.63 10.29 7.57
N ILE A 157 -0.09 9.39 6.76
CA ILE A 157 -0.80 8.64 5.72
C ILE A 157 -0.69 7.16 6.04
N SER A 158 -1.78 6.42 5.89
CA SER A 158 -1.78 4.96 5.96
C SER A 158 -2.63 4.38 4.83
N TYR A 159 -2.32 3.16 4.45
CA TYR A 159 -3.09 2.39 3.47
C TYR A 159 -4.22 1.62 4.16
N ILE A 160 -5.39 1.58 3.52
CA ILE A 160 -6.60 0.88 3.95
C ILE A 160 -6.98 -0.10 2.85
N PHE A 161 -7.23 -1.36 3.21
CA PHE A 161 -7.45 -2.46 2.27
C PHE A 161 -8.86 -3.06 2.42
N CYS A 162 -9.89 -2.22 2.47
CA CYS A 162 -11.29 -2.68 2.54
C CYS A 162 -12.26 -1.56 2.12
N PRO A 163 -13.42 -1.88 1.50
CA PRO A 163 -14.49 -0.92 1.25
C PRO A 163 -14.98 -0.18 2.49
N MET A 164 -15.56 0.99 2.25
CA MET A 164 -16.03 1.90 3.28
C MET A 164 -17.19 1.30 4.09
N GLY A 165 -17.00 1.16 5.40
CA GLY A 165 -17.94 0.58 6.36
C GLY A 165 -17.35 0.52 7.77
N ASP A 166 -17.94 -0.28 8.66
CA ASP A 166 -17.50 -0.37 10.06
C ASP A 166 -16.18 -1.14 10.24
N ASP A 167 -15.79 -1.89 9.21
CA ASP A 167 -14.67 -2.80 9.24
C ASP A 167 -13.66 -2.45 8.13
N SER A 168 -12.49 -1.91 8.47
CA SER A 168 -11.38 -1.79 7.49
C SER A 168 -10.02 -2.32 7.96
N PHE A 169 -9.31 -2.99 7.05
CA PHE A 169 -7.98 -3.56 7.29
C PHE A 169 -6.90 -2.53 7.04
N VAL A 170 -5.95 -2.44 7.97
CA VAL A 170 -4.77 -1.58 7.91
C VAL A 170 -3.55 -2.38 8.36
N TYR A 171 -2.36 -1.91 8.01
CA TYR A 171 -1.15 -2.46 8.60
C TYR A 171 -1.21 -2.37 10.15
N PRO A 172 -0.78 -3.37 10.95
CA PRO A 172 -0.91 -3.34 12.41
C PRO A 172 -0.11 -2.19 13.02
N VAL A 173 1.00 -1.83 12.38
CA VAL A 173 1.81 -0.67 12.71
C VAL A 173 0.99 0.62 12.71
N THR A 174 -0.07 0.71 11.89
CA THR A 174 -0.99 1.84 11.85
C THR A 174 -1.64 2.08 13.19
N PHE A 175 -2.11 1.05 13.91
CA PHE A 175 -2.74 1.23 15.23
C PHE A 175 -1.83 1.89 16.26
N ARG A 176 -0.51 1.62 16.17
CA ARG A 176 0.49 2.28 17.01
C ARG A 176 0.76 3.70 16.54
N ALA A 177 0.81 3.90 15.22
CA ALA A 177 1.07 5.18 14.60
C ALA A 177 -0.10 6.18 14.70
N VAL A 178 -1.34 5.74 14.87
CA VAL A 178 -2.53 6.61 15.02
C VAL A 178 -3.14 6.55 16.42
N GLY A 179 -2.31 6.22 17.42
CA GLY A 179 -2.71 6.28 18.84
C GLY A 179 -3.15 7.69 19.27
N PRO A 180 -3.89 7.83 20.39
CA PRO A 180 -4.40 9.12 20.87
C PRO A 180 -3.37 10.26 20.89
N ASP A 181 -2.14 9.97 21.32
CA ASP A 181 -1.08 10.98 21.44
C ASP A 181 -0.55 11.42 20.08
N ILE A 182 -0.43 10.50 19.11
CA ILE A 182 -0.01 10.86 17.75
C ILE A 182 -1.12 11.63 17.04
N ARG A 183 -2.39 11.27 17.27
CA ARG A 183 -3.50 11.94 16.61
C ARG A 183 -3.59 13.43 16.91
N SER A 184 -3.22 13.84 18.11
CA SER A 184 -3.20 15.27 18.50
C SER A 184 -1.94 15.99 18.01
N ALA A 185 -0.86 15.26 17.70
CA ALA A 185 0.40 15.83 17.24
C ALA A 185 0.40 16.18 15.74
N TYR A 186 -0.38 15.49 14.91
CA TYR A 186 -0.40 15.69 13.47
C TYR A 186 -1.54 16.61 13.04
N ASN A 187 -1.29 17.46 12.05
CA ASN A 187 -2.32 18.37 11.52
C ASN A 187 -3.41 17.61 10.76
N GLN A 188 -3.03 16.53 10.07
CA GLN A 188 -3.97 15.69 9.33
C GLN A 188 -3.53 14.23 9.33
N ILE A 189 -4.51 13.32 9.32
CA ILE A 189 -4.29 11.88 9.22
C ILE A 189 -5.17 11.33 8.10
N ILE A 190 -4.53 10.76 7.08
CA ILE A 190 -5.16 10.36 5.84
C ILE A 190 -5.12 8.85 5.69
N GLY A 191 -6.29 8.26 5.42
CA GLY A 191 -6.39 6.89 4.95
C GLY A 191 -6.51 6.82 3.44
N LEU A 192 -5.58 6.14 2.76
CA LEU A 192 -5.68 5.83 1.34
C LEU A 192 -6.41 4.49 1.19
N ASN A 193 -7.65 4.54 0.71
CA ASN A 193 -8.43 3.35 0.47
C ASN A 193 -8.02 2.70 -0.85
N MET A 194 -7.31 1.58 -0.74
CA MET A 194 -6.75 0.78 -1.82
C MET A 194 -7.74 -0.24 -2.39
N LEU A 195 -8.89 -0.49 -1.74
CA LEU A 195 -9.84 -1.54 -2.14
C LEU A 195 -11.32 -1.08 -2.15
N SER A 196 -12.14 -1.78 -2.93
CA SER A 196 -13.61 -1.69 -2.87
C SER A 196 -14.33 -3.02 -2.57
N GLY A 197 -13.64 -4.13 -2.35
CA GLY A 197 -14.22 -5.43 -1.97
C GLY A 197 -13.69 -6.00 -0.64
N TYR A 198 -14.57 -6.70 0.08
CA TYR A 198 -14.33 -7.28 1.40
C TYR A 198 -13.98 -8.77 1.28
N GLN A 199 -13.24 -9.26 2.29
CA GLN A 199 -12.94 -10.65 2.68
C GLN A 199 -11.53 -11.14 2.36
N ARG A 200 -10.80 -11.51 3.44
CA ARG A 200 -9.67 -12.49 3.50
C ARG A 200 -8.23 -11.99 3.67
N TYR A 201 -7.98 -10.76 4.11
CA TYR A 201 -6.59 -10.36 4.40
C TYR A 201 -6.12 -10.81 5.81
N LEU A 202 -5.32 -11.88 5.92
CA LEU A 202 -4.61 -12.28 7.16
C LEU A 202 -3.29 -13.01 6.78
N SER A 203 -2.12 -12.67 7.32
CA SER A 203 -1.71 -12.89 8.72
C SER A 203 -1.05 -11.70 9.42
N ASP A 204 -0.64 -10.69 8.65
CA ASP A 204 0.15 -9.56 9.15
C ASP A 204 -0.63 -8.25 9.22
N MET A 205 -1.94 -8.23 8.93
CA MET A 205 -2.80 -7.07 9.21
C MET A 205 -3.74 -7.35 10.35
N ALA A 206 -3.91 -6.35 11.22
CA ALA A 206 -4.72 -6.52 12.42
C ALA A 206 -6.22 -6.35 12.07
N PRO A 207 -7.11 -7.18 12.67
CA PRO A 207 -8.56 -7.11 12.46
C PRO A 207 -9.20 -5.81 13.00
N LEU A 208 -10.50 -5.69 12.71
CA LEU A 208 -11.20 -4.49 12.28
C LEU A 208 -11.65 -3.56 13.43
N TYR A 209 -11.34 -2.27 13.26
CA TYR A 209 -11.91 -1.14 14.01
C TYR A 209 -12.35 -0.09 12.98
N SER A 210 -13.42 0.65 13.27
CA SER A 210 -13.92 1.69 12.35
C SER A 210 -12.85 2.72 12.01
N THR A 211 -12.51 2.83 10.72
CA THR A 211 -11.50 3.78 10.20
C THR A 211 -11.88 5.24 10.40
N SER A 212 -13.18 5.52 10.53
CA SER A 212 -13.69 6.84 10.92
C SER A 212 -13.13 7.33 12.26
N ARG A 213 -12.70 6.41 13.15
CA ARG A 213 -12.13 6.75 14.45
C ARG A 213 -10.64 7.10 14.37
N PHE A 214 -9.95 6.71 13.31
CA PHE A 214 -8.50 6.89 13.18
C PHE A 214 -8.11 8.03 12.24
N PHE A 215 -8.83 8.18 11.14
CA PHE A 215 -8.45 9.10 10.08
C PHE A 215 -9.33 10.35 10.08
N THR A 216 -8.70 11.50 9.86
CA THR A 216 -9.40 12.78 9.66
C THR A 216 -9.93 12.91 8.24
N THR A 217 -9.33 12.19 7.28
CA THR A 217 -9.71 12.23 5.86
C THR A 217 -9.45 10.89 5.20
N GLN A 218 -10.25 10.54 4.20
CA GLN A 218 -10.08 9.31 3.42
C GLN A 218 -10.03 9.64 1.93
N PHE A 219 -9.05 9.09 1.22
CA PHE A 219 -8.90 9.22 -0.23
C PHE A 219 -9.14 7.87 -0.86
N ARG A 220 -9.84 7.83 -1.98
CA ARG A 220 -10.05 6.59 -2.72
C ARG A 220 -8.94 6.43 -3.76
N MET A 221 -8.28 5.29 -3.71
CA MET A 221 -7.29 4.81 -4.66
C MET A 221 -7.82 3.48 -5.22
N VAL A 222 -8.74 3.51 -6.20
CA VAL A 222 -9.22 2.32 -6.95
C VAL A 222 -9.24 2.61 -8.43
#